data_AF-A0A7J7KWD3-F1
#
_entry.id   AF-A0A7J7KWD3-F1
#
_cell.length_a   1.000
_cell.length_b   1.000
_cell.length_c   1.000
_cell.angle_alpha   90.00
_cell.angle_beta   90.00
_cell.angle_gamma   90.00
#
_symmetry.space_group_name_H-M   'P 1'
#
loop_
_entity.id
_entity.type
_entity.pdbx_description
1 polymer ?
#
loop_
_entity_poly.entity_id
_entity_poly.type
_entity_poly.pdbx_seq_one_letter_code
_entity_poly.pdbx_strand_id
1 'polypeptide(L)'
;MTQWFSRGHFWTNFLNLEVERELGLVKVHSRFSTNFFPSWDRSQPMHVLGHNGEINTLRGNVNRMKAREGLLKCTTLGLSKNEMKRLLPIVDASLFDSVTDGCYLRATLDRNGFFPGRFYVTHNRRVIMASEVGVVNIPPEDVFRKGRLNPGMMLLVDFVKHIVIDDKVLKKQYSLARPYGGTAQKTDHKIERHHELFP
;
A
#
# COMPACT_ATOMS: atom_id res chain seq x y z
N MET A 1 22.77 26.92 5.90
CA MET A 1 21.70 27.92 5.73
C MET A 1 20.45 27.16 5.34
N THR A 2 19.63 26.78 6.33
CA THR A 2 18.52 25.83 6.15
C THR A 2 17.23 26.62 5.96
N GLN A 3 16.76 26.76 4.72
CA GLN A 3 15.44 27.33 4.44
C GLN A 3 14.37 26.28 4.74
N TRP A 4 13.57 26.55 5.76
CA TRP A 4 12.32 25.84 6.04
C TRP A 4 11.22 26.42 5.15
N PHE A 5 10.90 25.75 4.05
CA PHE A 5 9.67 26.03 3.32
C PHE A 5 8.52 25.29 3.98
N SER A 6 7.56 26.01 4.56
CA SER A 6 6.30 25.41 5.00
C SER A 6 5.50 24.99 3.76
N ARG A 7 5.01 23.73 3.76
CA ARG A 7 4.36 23.09 2.59
C ARG A 7 3.12 23.83 2.07
N GLY A 8 2.52 24.71 2.86
CA GLY A 8 1.30 25.44 2.50
C GLY A 8 1.48 26.51 1.42
N HIS A 9 2.69 27.03 1.19
CA HIS A 9 2.86 28.16 0.26
C HIS A 9 3.11 27.77 -1.20
N PHE A 10 3.42 26.50 -1.48
CA PHE A 10 3.76 26.06 -2.85
C PHE A 10 2.54 25.62 -3.67
N TRP A 11 1.47 25.18 -2.99
CA TRP A 11 0.27 24.65 -3.62
C TRP A 11 -0.97 25.45 -3.21
N THR A 12 -1.16 26.61 -3.81
CA THR A 12 -2.30 27.50 -3.51
C THR A 12 -3.66 26.85 -3.80
N ASN A 13 -3.73 25.92 -4.76
CA ASN A 13 -4.97 25.21 -5.10
C ASN A 13 -5.48 24.27 -3.98
N PHE A 14 -4.60 23.76 -3.11
CA PHE A 14 -5.01 22.90 -1.99
C PHE A 14 -5.47 23.69 -0.75
N LEU A 15 -5.28 25.01 -0.73
CA LEU A 15 -5.77 25.89 0.35
C LEU A 15 -7.25 26.26 0.18
N ASN A 16 -7.86 25.95 -0.97
CA ASN A 16 -9.29 26.13 -1.18
C ASN A 16 -10.08 24.95 -0.59
N LEU A 17 -10.92 25.25 0.42
CA LEU A 17 -11.85 24.32 1.09
C LEU A 17 -12.84 23.62 0.12
N GLU A 18 -12.95 24.07 -1.13
CA GLU A 18 -13.74 23.42 -2.18
C GLU A 18 -13.11 22.10 -2.65
N VAL A 19 -11.78 21.97 -2.64
CA VAL A 19 -11.05 20.75 -3.07
C VAL A 19 -11.27 19.58 -2.10
N GLU A 20 -11.49 19.86 -0.80
CA GLU A 20 -11.84 18.83 0.19
C GLU A 20 -13.24 18.24 -0.02
N ARG A 21 -14.17 18.96 -0.66
CA ARG A 21 -15.55 18.51 -0.84
C ARG A 21 -15.74 17.61 -2.06
N GLU A 22 -14.90 17.74 -3.09
CA GLU A 22 -14.98 16.91 -4.30
C GLU A 22 -14.18 15.60 -4.20
N LEU A 23 -13.05 15.61 -3.48
CA LEU A 23 -12.17 14.46 -3.37
C LEU A 23 -12.54 13.63 -2.14
N GLY A 24 -13.34 12.58 -2.31
CA GLY A 24 -13.68 11.61 -1.25
C GLY A 24 -12.50 10.84 -0.64
N LEU A 25 -11.26 11.19 -0.98
CA LEU A 25 -10.00 10.63 -0.47
C LEU A 25 -8.85 11.64 -0.58
N VAL A 26 -8.12 11.83 0.54
CA VAL A 26 -6.86 12.59 0.58
C VAL A 26 -5.73 11.69 1.10
N LYS A 27 -4.58 11.71 0.41
CA LYS A 27 -3.34 11.03 0.84
C LYS A 27 -2.24 12.07 1.03
N VAL A 28 -1.64 12.11 2.21
CA VAL A 28 -0.50 12.98 2.50
C VAL A 28 0.69 12.11 2.90
N HIS A 29 1.88 12.43 2.39
CA HIS A 29 3.10 11.73 2.75
C HIS A 29 4.24 12.72 3.05
N SER A 30 5.07 12.36 4.02
CA SER A 30 6.30 13.07 4.34
C SER A 30 7.43 12.07 4.35
N ARG A 31 8.46 12.31 3.52
CA ARG A 31 9.60 11.40 3.37
C ARG A 31 10.84 12.01 4.00
N PHE A 32 11.53 11.22 4.82
CA PHE A 32 12.91 11.47 5.22
C PHE A 32 13.86 10.76 4.28
N SER A 33 14.93 11.44 3.87
CA SER A 33 15.94 10.95 2.91
C SER A 33 17.33 11.07 3.53
N THR A 34 18.20 10.11 3.25
CA THR A 34 19.62 10.14 3.61
C THR A 34 20.47 10.98 2.65
N ASN A 35 19.86 11.54 1.60
CA ASN A 35 20.52 12.36 0.59
C ASN A 35 20.27 13.86 0.81
N PHE A 36 21.28 14.67 0.55
CA PHE A 36 21.17 16.14 0.59
C PHE A 36 20.60 16.76 -0.71
N PHE A 37 20.57 15.99 -1.81
CA PHE A 37 20.01 16.44 -3.09
C PHE A 37 18.53 16.05 -3.20
N PRO A 38 17.61 17.02 -3.38
CA PRO A 38 16.21 16.72 -3.58
C PRO A 38 15.97 16.07 -4.95
N SER A 39 14.97 15.18 -5.02
CA SER A 39 14.52 14.55 -6.26
C SER A 39 13.01 14.48 -6.22
N TRP A 40 12.35 15.25 -7.09
CA TRP A 40 10.90 15.39 -7.13
C TRP A 40 10.20 14.08 -7.51
N ASP A 41 10.78 13.32 -8.43
CA ASP A 41 10.25 12.02 -8.88
C ASP A 41 10.26 10.96 -7.75
N ARG A 42 11.05 11.20 -6.69
CA ARG A 42 11.14 10.35 -5.51
C ARG A 42 10.24 10.82 -4.36
N SER A 43 9.49 11.90 -4.57
CA SER A 43 8.46 12.34 -3.64
C SER A 43 7.28 11.36 -3.64
N GLN A 44 6.48 11.41 -2.58
CA GLN A 44 5.32 10.55 -2.37
C GLN A 44 4.16 11.44 -1.91
N PRO A 45 2.89 11.01 -2.05
CA PRO A 45 2.41 9.67 -2.44
C PRO A 45 2.63 9.33 -3.92
N MET A 46 2.88 8.04 -4.22
CA MET A 46 2.85 7.53 -5.60
C MET A 46 1.39 7.37 -6.05
N HIS A 47 1.14 7.00 -7.31
CA HIS A 47 -0.22 7.00 -7.84
C HIS A 47 -1.14 6.00 -7.10
N VAL A 48 -0.60 4.87 -6.62
CA VAL A 48 -1.35 3.90 -5.78
C VAL A 48 -0.96 3.97 -4.30
N LEU A 49 0.35 4.02 -4.03
CA LEU A 49 0.93 3.68 -2.73
C LEU A 49 1.65 4.88 -2.10
N GLY A 50 1.39 5.09 -0.81
CA GLY A 50 2.34 5.74 0.09
C GLY A 50 3.03 4.67 0.92
N HIS A 51 4.35 4.71 1.01
CA HIS A 51 5.16 3.75 1.75
C HIS A 51 5.95 4.46 2.83
N ASN A 52 5.66 4.10 4.08
CA ASN A 52 6.48 4.48 5.23
C ASN A 52 7.37 3.30 5.61
N GLY A 53 8.69 3.49 5.51
CA GLY A 53 9.70 2.49 5.81
C GLY A 53 10.68 2.23 4.68
N GLU A 54 11.42 1.14 4.81
CA GLU A 54 12.43 0.69 3.86
C GLU A 54 12.20 -0.77 3.45
N ILE A 55 12.37 -1.06 2.16
CA ILE A 55 12.27 -2.42 1.61
C ILE A 55 13.66 -3.04 1.57
N ASN A 56 14.05 -3.70 2.66
CA ASN A 56 15.39 -4.28 2.81
C ASN A 56 15.69 -5.42 1.80
N THR A 57 14.66 -6.05 1.22
CA THR A 57 14.81 -7.14 0.24
C THR A 57 14.62 -6.69 -1.21
N LEU A 58 14.75 -5.38 -1.49
CA LEU A 58 14.42 -4.78 -2.79
C LEU A 58 15.07 -5.52 -3.96
N ARG A 59 16.40 -5.71 -3.92
CA ARG A 59 17.14 -6.37 -5.01
C ARG A 59 16.62 -7.77 -5.34
N GLY A 60 16.30 -8.57 -4.32
CA GLY A 60 15.72 -9.90 -4.50
C GLY A 60 14.34 -9.86 -5.14
N ASN A 61 13.51 -8.88 -4.74
CA ASN A 61 12.18 -8.67 -5.33
C ASN A 61 12.26 -8.24 -6.80
N VAL A 62 13.16 -7.30 -7.13
CA VAL A 62 13.39 -6.84 -8.52
C VAL A 62 13.82 -8.01 -9.40
N ASN A 63 14.80 -8.81 -8.95
CA ASN A 63 15.29 -9.94 -9.72
C ASN A 63 14.20 -11.00 -9.96
N ARG A 64 13.36 -11.27 -8.95
CA ARG A 64 12.22 -12.20 -9.08
C ARG A 64 11.18 -11.69 -10.06
N MET A 65 10.93 -10.38 -10.10
CA MET A 65 9.97 -9.80 -11.04
C MET A 65 10.53 -9.90 -12.47
N LYS A 66 11.77 -9.49 -12.70
CA LYS A 66 12.44 -9.61 -14.01
C LYS A 66 12.41 -11.04 -14.57
N ALA A 67 12.67 -12.04 -13.74
CA ALA A 67 12.58 -13.45 -14.15
C ALA A 67 11.16 -13.90 -14.55
N ARG A 68 10.12 -13.22 -14.07
CA ARG A 68 8.71 -13.54 -14.32
C ARG A 68 8.08 -12.71 -15.44
N GLU A 69 8.68 -11.58 -15.82
CA GLU A 69 8.14 -10.69 -16.87
C GLU A 69 7.88 -11.42 -18.19
N GLY A 70 8.80 -12.30 -18.62
CA GLY A 70 8.64 -13.10 -19.84
C GLY A 70 7.54 -14.18 -19.76
N LEU A 71 7.07 -14.51 -18.55
CA LEU A 71 6.01 -15.49 -18.31
C LEU A 71 4.63 -14.85 -18.11
N LEU A 72 4.55 -13.51 -18.11
CA LEU A 72 3.29 -12.81 -17.92
C LEU A 72 2.31 -13.15 -19.03
N LYS A 73 1.18 -13.72 -18.64
CA LYS A 73 0.04 -13.99 -19.49
C LYS A 73 -1.20 -13.52 -18.75
N CYS A 74 -1.94 -12.61 -19.36
CA CYS A 74 -3.22 -12.18 -18.82
C CYS A 74 -4.26 -12.16 -19.93
N THR A 75 -4.98 -13.28 -20.06
CA THR A 75 -6.15 -13.37 -20.95
C THR A 75 -7.30 -12.50 -20.45
N THR A 76 -7.41 -12.29 -19.13
CA THR A 76 -8.50 -11.54 -18.50
C THR A 76 -8.46 -10.04 -18.79
N LEU A 77 -7.28 -9.45 -18.98
CA LEU A 77 -7.15 -8.03 -19.28
C LEU A 77 -7.47 -7.70 -20.75
N GLY A 78 -7.65 -8.71 -21.62
CA GLY A 78 -7.97 -8.51 -23.03
C GLY A 78 -6.88 -7.81 -23.86
N LEU A 79 -5.69 -7.59 -23.29
CA LEU A 79 -4.63 -6.83 -23.92
C LEU A 79 -3.95 -7.64 -25.03
N SER A 80 -3.66 -6.97 -26.15
CA SER A 80 -2.83 -7.53 -27.22
C SER A 80 -1.39 -7.74 -26.74
N LYS A 81 -0.63 -8.60 -27.46
CA LYS A 81 0.80 -8.81 -27.19
C LYS A 81 1.62 -7.50 -27.26
N ASN A 82 1.20 -6.55 -28.09
CA ASN A 82 1.87 -5.26 -28.24
C ASN A 82 1.58 -4.33 -27.05
N GLU A 83 0.36 -4.31 -26.54
CA GLU A 83 0.02 -3.55 -25.34
C GLU A 83 0.70 -4.14 -24.09
N MET A 84 0.79 -5.46 -24.00
CA MET A 84 1.53 -6.12 -22.93
C MET A 84 3.03 -5.74 -22.91
N LYS A 85 3.64 -5.53 -24.08
CA LYS A 85 5.03 -5.06 -24.16
C LYS A 85 5.22 -3.64 -23.62
N ARG A 86 4.20 -2.78 -23.71
CA ARG A 86 4.26 -1.40 -23.17
C ARG A 86 4.28 -1.35 -21.64
N LEU A 87 3.83 -2.42 -20.99
CA LEU A 87 3.87 -2.56 -19.53
C LEU A 87 5.25 -3.00 -19.01
N LEU A 88 6.17 -3.37 -19.90
CA LEU A 88 7.51 -3.82 -19.55
C LEU A 88 8.54 -2.70 -19.72
N PRO A 89 9.54 -2.61 -18.84
CA PRO A 89 9.72 -3.40 -17.61
C PRO A 89 8.70 -3.00 -16.52
N ILE A 90 8.28 -3.97 -15.68
CA ILE A 90 7.36 -3.70 -14.56
C ILE A 90 8.08 -2.97 -13.43
N VAL A 91 9.34 -3.33 -13.20
CA VAL A 91 10.22 -2.62 -12.27
C VAL A 91 11.38 -2.09 -13.07
N ASP A 92 11.26 -0.85 -13.54
CA ASP A 92 12.40 -0.15 -14.08
C ASP A 92 13.37 0.23 -12.96
N ALA A 93 14.67 0.12 -13.24
CA ALA A 93 15.71 0.58 -12.35
C ALA A 93 15.88 2.11 -12.41
N SER A 94 15.36 2.77 -13.46
CA SER A 94 15.59 4.17 -13.79
C SER A 94 14.37 5.09 -13.75
N LEU A 95 13.15 4.59 -13.94
CA LEU A 95 11.93 5.41 -14.05
C LEU A 95 10.78 4.86 -13.18
N PHE A 96 9.96 5.78 -12.67
CA PHE A 96 8.82 5.51 -11.81
C PHE A 96 7.56 6.03 -12.49
N ASP A 97 6.73 5.14 -13.03
CA ASP A 97 5.37 5.46 -13.44
C ASP A 97 4.40 4.58 -12.66
N SER A 98 3.25 5.12 -12.26
CA SER A 98 2.21 4.35 -11.56
C SER A 98 0.81 4.64 -12.14
N VAL A 99 -0.23 3.91 -11.77
CA VAL A 99 -1.62 4.10 -12.25
C VAL A 99 -2.57 3.76 -11.09
N THR A 100 -3.66 4.49 -10.89
CA THR A 100 -4.60 4.33 -9.74
C THR A 100 -5.92 3.66 -10.13
N ASP A 101 -6.49 2.84 -9.23
CA ASP A 101 -7.79 2.14 -9.42
C ASP A 101 -8.99 2.81 -8.70
N GLY A 102 -8.78 3.89 -7.94
CA GLY A 102 -9.83 4.81 -7.42
C GLY A 102 -10.90 4.27 -6.45
N CYS A 103 -11.18 2.96 -6.37
CA CYS A 103 -12.37 2.40 -5.72
C CYS A 103 -12.17 1.98 -4.26
N TYR A 104 -10.92 1.74 -3.83
CA TYR A 104 -10.60 1.27 -2.48
C TYR A 104 -9.42 2.02 -1.89
N LEU A 105 -9.48 2.32 -0.59
CA LEU A 105 -8.30 2.72 0.18
C LEU A 105 -7.87 1.57 1.08
N ARG A 106 -6.60 1.16 0.98
CA ARG A 106 -6.03 0.10 1.80
C ARG A 106 -4.80 0.59 2.55
N ALA A 107 -4.77 0.34 3.86
CA ALA A 107 -3.57 0.46 4.68
C ALA A 107 -3.19 -0.93 5.20
N THR A 108 -1.92 -1.28 5.12
CA THR A 108 -1.40 -2.54 5.64
C THR A 108 -0.16 -2.26 6.45
N LEU A 109 0.02 -3.04 7.51
CA LEU A 109 1.27 -3.06 8.23
C LEU A 109 2.11 -4.27 7.82
N ASP A 110 3.41 -4.13 7.86
CA ASP A 110 4.33 -5.24 7.59
C ASP A 110 4.15 -6.37 8.62
N ARG A 111 4.71 -7.54 8.31
CA ARG A 111 4.60 -8.75 9.12
C ARG A 111 5.09 -8.61 10.56
N ASN A 112 6.02 -7.70 10.82
CA ASN A 112 6.64 -7.50 12.13
C ASN A 112 6.06 -6.26 12.83
N GLY A 113 5.43 -5.36 12.09
CA GLY A 113 4.76 -4.19 12.61
C GLY A 113 5.73 -3.13 13.12
N PHE A 114 6.78 -2.85 12.35
CA PHE A 114 7.83 -1.93 12.75
C PHE A 114 7.40 -0.46 12.74
N PHE A 115 6.42 -0.10 11.90
CA PHE A 115 5.94 1.27 11.81
C PHE A 115 4.59 1.45 12.51
N PRO A 116 4.36 2.58 13.19
CA PRO A 116 3.07 2.84 13.79
C PRO A 116 2.03 3.16 12.71
N GLY A 117 0.85 2.57 12.84
CA GLY A 117 -0.35 2.97 12.12
C GLY A 117 -1.49 3.15 13.10
N ARG A 118 -2.09 4.33 13.13
CA ARG A 118 -3.22 4.70 13.98
C ARG A 118 -4.39 5.10 13.09
N PHE A 119 -5.61 4.78 13.51
CA PHE A 119 -6.79 5.20 12.77
C PHE A 119 -7.92 5.62 13.70
N TYR A 120 -8.75 6.51 13.16
CA TYR A 120 -10.02 6.96 13.72
C TYR A 120 -11.10 6.78 12.67
N VAL A 121 -12.26 6.30 13.10
CA VAL A 121 -13.51 6.30 12.35
C VAL A 121 -14.46 7.20 13.12
N THR A 122 -15.06 8.16 12.43
CA THR A 122 -15.97 9.12 13.03
C THR A 122 -17.43 8.73 12.83
N HIS A 123 -18.34 9.33 13.60
CA HIS A 123 -19.78 9.12 13.43
C HIS A 123 -20.27 9.62 12.06
N ASN A 124 -19.65 10.68 11.52
CA ASN A 124 -19.89 11.15 10.16
C ASN A 124 -19.14 10.37 9.06
N ARG A 125 -18.74 9.12 9.33
CA ARG A 125 -18.15 8.16 8.36
C ARG A 125 -16.82 8.61 7.74
N ARG A 126 -16.10 9.55 8.34
CA ARG A 126 -14.71 9.84 7.95
C ARG A 126 -13.80 8.77 8.54
N VAL A 127 -12.81 8.37 7.75
CA VAL A 127 -11.75 7.47 8.19
C VAL A 127 -10.44 8.24 8.10
N ILE A 128 -9.82 8.46 9.25
CA ILE A 128 -8.53 9.14 9.37
C ILE A 128 -7.50 8.08 9.72
N MET A 129 -6.42 7.98 8.95
CA MET A 129 -5.28 7.11 9.24
C MET A 129 -4.01 7.93 9.21
N ALA A 130 -3.17 7.76 10.23
CA ALA A 130 -1.89 8.45 10.33
C ALA A 130 -0.86 7.59 11.08
N SER A 131 0.42 7.93 10.92
CA SER A 131 1.51 7.30 11.69
C SER A 131 1.45 7.68 13.18
N GLU A 132 0.79 8.79 13.52
CA GLU A 132 0.74 9.37 14.87
C GLU A 132 -0.69 9.75 15.27
N VAL A 133 -0.89 10.06 16.54
CA VAL A 133 -2.18 10.56 17.07
C VAL A 133 -2.17 12.08 17.10
N GLY A 134 -3.34 12.71 16.92
CA GLY A 134 -3.45 14.18 16.96
C GLY A 134 -3.05 14.92 15.68
N VAL A 135 -2.79 14.19 14.58
CA VAL A 135 -2.48 14.80 13.27
C VAL A 135 -3.67 15.61 12.71
N VAL A 136 -4.89 15.16 13.03
CA VAL A 136 -6.13 15.87 12.69
C VAL A 136 -6.91 16.08 13.98
N ASN A 137 -7.39 17.31 14.19
CA ASN A 137 -8.25 17.64 15.32
C ASN A 137 -9.63 17.01 15.08
N ILE A 138 -9.98 16.02 15.89
CA ILE A 138 -11.28 15.35 15.85
C ILE A 138 -11.91 15.53 17.24
N PRO A 139 -13.10 16.16 17.35
CA PRO A 139 -13.81 16.26 18.61
C PRO A 139 -14.04 14.86 19.21
N PRO A 140 -13.75 14.63 20.50
CA PRO A 140 -13.89 13.30 21.12
C PRO A 140 -15.26 12.65 20.93
N GLU A 141 -16.32 13.47 20.91
CA GLU A 141 -17.71 13.07 20.67
C GLU A 141 -17.97 12.57 19.24
N ASP A 142 -17.19 13.01 18.24
CA ASP A 142 -17.30 12.51 16.86
C ASP A 142 -16.54 11.19 16.66
N VAL A 143 -15.74 10.73 17.64
CA VAL A 143 -14.99 9.47 17.52
C VAL A 143 -15.89 8.26 17.74
N PHE A 144 -16.27 7.59 16.65
CA PHE A 144 -17.02 6.34 16.70
C PHE A 144 -16.12 5.14 17.07
N ARG A 145 -14.93 5.06 16.48
CA ARG A 145 -13.95 3.99 16.75
C ARG A 145 -12.53 4.49 16.55
N LYS A 146 -11.62 4.14 17.46
CA LYS A 146 -10.18 4.38 17.29
C LYS A 146 -9.39 3.10 17.48
N GLY A 147 -8.23 3.00 16.82
CA GLY A 147 -7.40 1.80 16.91
C GLY A 147 -6.00 1.97 16.34
N ARG A 148 -5.25 0.87 16.38
CA ARG A 148 -3.94 0.75 15.75
C ARG A 148 -3.92 -0.41 14.77
N LEU A 149 -3.08 -0.29 13.74
CA LEU A 149 -2.71 -1.42 12.92
C LEU A 149 -1.75 -2.32 13.69
N ASN A 150 -2.06 -3.61 13.71
CA ASN A 150 -1.20 -4.66 14.26
C ASN A 150 -0.37 -5.30 13.14
N PRO A 151 0.71 -6.04 13.46
CA PRO A 151 1.53 -6.72 12.46
C PRO A 151 0.68 -7.56 11.49
N GLY A 152 0.88 -7.36 10.19
CA GLY A 152 0.14 -8.04 9.13
C GLY A 152 -1.36 -7.70 9.02
N MET A 153 -1.86 -6.71 9.77
CA MET A 153 -3.25 -6.26 9.70
C MET A 153 -3.48 -5.41 8.44
N MET A 154 -4.64 -5.61 7.82
CA MET A 154 -5.14 -4.83 6.70
C MET A 154 -6.38 -4.05 7.13
N LEU A 155 -6.38 -2.75 6.87
CA LEU A 155 -7.54 -1.87 6.96
C LEU A 155 -7.97 -1.52 5.54
N LEU A 156 -9.19 -1.85 5.16
CA LEU A 156 -9.73 -1.56 3.84
C LEU A 156 -10.99 -0.70 3.98
N VAL A 157 -11.02 0.42 3.26
CA VAL A 157 -12.21 1.26 3.12
C VAL A 157 -12.76 1.05 1.72
N ASP A 158 -14.04 0.65 1.66
CA ASP A 158 -14.81 0.49 0.43
C ASP A 158 -15.66 1.74 0.24
N PHE A 159 -15.30 2.57 -0.75
CA PHE A 159 -15.99 3.84 -1.02
C PHE A 159 -17.37 3.64 -1.68
N VAL A 160 -17.60 2.50 -2.32
CA VAL A 160 -18.88 2.19 -2.96
C VAL A 160 -19.89 1.73 -1.92
N LYS A 161 -19.46 0.87 -0.99
CA LYS A 161 -20.32 0.36 0.09
C LYS A 161 -20.35 1.26 1.32
N HIS A 162 -19.48 2.26 1.38
CA HIS A 162 -19.28 3.16 2.52
C HIS A 162 -19.01 2.41 3.84
N ILE A 163 -18.15 1.38 3.79
CA ILE A 163 -17.80 0.57 4.96
C ILE A 163 -16.29 0.47 5.17
N VAL A 164 -15.91 0.29 6.43
CA VAL A 164 -14.56 -0.14 6.82
C VAL A 164 -14.59 -1.64 7.06
N ILE A 165 -13.86 -2.39 6.23
CA ILE A 165 -13.83 -3.85 6.27
C ILE A 165 -12.78 -4.30 7.29
N ASP A 166 -13.19 -5.21 8.18
CA ASP A 166 -12.32 -5.82 9.17
C ASP A 166 -11.28 -6.77 8.54
N ASP A 167 -10.08 -6.81 9.12
CA ASP A 167 -8.96 -7.64 8.66
C ASP A 167 -9.32 -9.13 8.50
N LYS A 168 -10.05 -9.71 9.46
CA LYS A 168 -10.41 -11.14 9.44
C LYS A 168 -11.39 -11.43 8.32
N VAL A 169 -12.38 -10.55 8.15
CA VAL A 169 -13.39 -10.67 7.09
C VAL A 169 -12.71 -10.55 5.72
N LEU A 170 -11.81 -9.57 5.57
CA LEU A 170 -11.08 -9.35 4.33
C LEU A 170 -10.20 -10.55 3.95
N LYS A 171 -9.40 -11.05 4.89
CA LYS A 171 -8.54 -12.21 4.67
C LYS A 171 -9.33 -13.47 4.38
N LYS A 172 -10.47 -13.67 5.06
CA LYS A 172 -11.37 -14.80 4.79
C LYS A 172 -12.00 -14.70 3.40
N GLN A 173 -12.44 -13.52 2.98
CA GLN A 173 -12.96 -13.31 1.64
C GLN A 173 -11.91 -13.65 0.57
N TYR A 174 -10.67 -13.17 0.74
CA TYR A 174 -9.60 -13.48 -0.21
C TYR A 174 -9.19 -14.95 -0.18
N SER A 175 -9.12 -15.59 0.99
CA SER A 175 -8.75 -17.01 1.09
C SER A 175 -9.80 -17.94 0.48
N LEU A 176 -11.07 -17.51 0.41
CA LEU A 176 -12.15 -18.27 -0.22
C LEU A 176 -12.32 -17.96 -1.71
N ALA A 177 -11.67 -16.91 -2.24
CA ALA A 177 -11.82 -16.50 -3.63
C ALA A 177 -11.28 -17.55 -4.64
N ARG A 178 -10.37 -18.42 -4.19
CA ARG A 178 -9.83 -19.56 -4.95
C ARG A 178 -9.59 -20.74 -4.02
N PRO A 179 -9.58 -22.00 -4.50
CA PRO A 179 -9.39 -23.18 -3.67
C PRO A 179 -7.90 -23.40 -3.30
N TYR A 180 -7.32 -22.49 -2.51
CA TYR A 180 -5.88 -22.53 -2.19
C TYR A 180 -5.47 -23.80 -1.41
N GLY A 181 -6.34 -24.32 -0.53
CA GLY A 181 -6.02 -25.49 0.31
C GLY A 181 -5.73 -26.77 -0.50
N GLY A 182 -6.51 -27.03 -1.56
CA GLY A 182 -6.30 -28.18 -2.43
C GLY A 182 -5.06 -28.04 -3.32
N THR A 183 -4.70 -26.82 -3.72
CA THR A 183 -3.50 -26.55 -4.51
C THR A 183 -2.23 -26.69 -3.67
N ALA A 184 -2.24 -26.21 -2.42
CA ALA A 184 -1.10 -26.32 -1.52
C ALA A 184 -0.74 -27.78 -1.22
N GLN A 185 -1.74 -28.63 -0.93
CA GLN A 185 -1.53 -30.06 -0.68
C GLN A 185 -0.95 -30.81 -1.89
N LYS A 186 -1.33 -30.44 -3.12
CA LYS A 186 -0.81 -31.09 -4.34
C LYS A 186 0.67 -30.81 -4.60
N THR A 187 1.19 -29.69 -4.09
CA THR A 187 2.56 -29.24 -4.34
C THR A 187 3.52 -29.50 -3.19
N ASP A 188 3.02 -29.87 -2.01
CA ASP A 188 3.83 -30.03 -0.80
C ASP A 188 4.55 -31.39 -0.80
N HIS A 189 5.61 -31.50 -1.60
CA HIS A 189 6.55 -32.62 -1.54
C HIS A 189 7.59 -32.28 -0.47
N LYS A 190 7.28 -32.60 0.79
CA LYS A 190 8.24 -32.44 1.89
C LYS A 190 9.39 -33.42 1.68
N ILE A 191 10.54 -32.90 1.26
CA ILE A 191 11.81 -33.64 1.35
C ILE A 191 12.25 -33.55 2.80
N GLU A 192 11.82 -34.51 3.62
CA GLU A 192 12.38 -34.69 4.95
C GLU A 192 13.85 -35.13 4.77
N ARG A 193 14.78 -34.25 5.16
CA ARG A 193 16.20 -34.60 5.17
C ARG A 193 16.40 -35.64 6.28
N HIS A 194 16.55 -36.91 5.89
CA HIS A 194 17.14 -37.94 6.74
C HIS A 194 18.55 -37.48 7.09
N HIS A 195 18.72 -36.95 8.30
CA HIS A 195 20.02 -36.81 8.94
C HIS A 195 20.42 -38.18 9.51
N GLU A 196 20.65 -39.14 8.62
CA GLU A 196 21.32 -40.40 8.97
C GLU A 196 22.66 -40.45 8.25
N LEU A 197 23.70 -40.37 9.09
CA LEU A 197 24.97 -41.08 8.96
C LEU A 197 25.80 -40.78 7.71
N PHE A 198 26.73 -39.84 7.86
CA PHE A 198 28.07 -40.04 7.31
C PHE A 198 29.02 -40.26 8.50
N PRO A 199 29.83 -41.34 8.49
CA PRO A 199 30.74 -41.69 9.57
C PRO A 199 31.89 -40.68 9.75
#